data_AF-A0A1I5CKP1-F1
#
_entry.id   AF-A0A1I5CKP1-F1
#
_cell.length_a   1.000
_cell.length_b   1.000
_cell.length_c   1.000
_cell.angle_alpha   90.00
_cell.angle_beta   90.00
_cell.angle_gamma   90.00
#
_symmetry.space_group_name_H-M   'P 1'
#
loop_
_entity.id
_entity.type
_entity.pdbx_description
1 polymer ?
#
loop_
_entity_poly.entity_id
_entity_poly.type
_entity_poly.pdbx_seq_one_letter_code
_entity_poly.pdbx_strand_id
1 'polypeptide(L)'
;MTRGTRPVRLGVPAYFHPSWAGADWARLTGDEAGEVGIVVINPDTGPGAGPDDAYRSVCASARRPDRCVAGYVDSGYGRRPVGDVVAEAAAYAHFYGLDAVFVDQVTSGPEQLPYYRRLVAALRERGAGEVILNPGVSPDPGYHELADVVVEFEGGPEAYRRFTRCAPGAGRGRRWHLVHGVPPAEHGDTIERARRAGVDYVYVTDRTMPNPWDGLPSTWPGPLQGTDGWARRR
;
A
#
# COMPACT_ATOMS: atom_id res chain seq x y z
N MET A 1 31.15 -2.63 2.09
CA MET A 1 30.18 -1.51 2.10
C MET A 1 28.85 -2.06 2.57
N THR A 2 28.49 -1.85 3.83
CA THR A 2 27.16 -2.20 4.34
C THR A 2 26.15 -1.34 3.59
N ARG A 3 25.25 -1.96 2.82
CA ARG A 3 24.07 -1.28 2.29
C ARG A 3 23.34 -0.72 3.52
N GLY A 4 23.33 0.60 3.68
CA GLY A 4 22.47 1.24 4.69
C GLY A 4 21.05 0.72 4.47
N THR A 5 20.45 0.15 5.51
CA THR A 5 19.06 -0.27 5.48
C THR A 5 18.21 0.96 5.17
N ARG A 6 17.51 0.95 4.03
CA ARG A 6 16.52 2.01 3.75
C ARG A 6 15.48 2.00 4.88
N PRO A 7 15.06 3.17 5.39
CA PRO A 7 14.00 3.23 6.40
C PRO A 7 12.71 2.64 5.82
N VAL A 8 11.94 1.95 6.67
CA VAL A 8 10.60 1.46 6.32
C VAL A 8 9.69 2.67 6.20
N ARG A 9 8.89 2.74 5.13
CA ARG A 9 7.99 3.86 4.86
C ARG A 9 6.55 3.48 5.17
N LEU A 10 5.68 4.47 5.29
CA LEU A 10 4.24 4.19 5.42
C LEU A 10 3.63 3.98 4.03
N GLY A 11 2.92 2.86 3.86
CA GLY A 11 1.96 2.70 2.76
C GLY A 11 0.57 2.75 3.35
N VAL A 12 -0.33 3.56 2.82
CA VAL A 12 -1.63 3.86 3.46
C VAL A 12 -2.77 3.46 2.54
N PRO A 13 -3.55 2.40 2.85
CA PRO A 13 -4.84 2.18 2.20
C PRO A 13 -5.84 3.21 2.75
N ALA A 14 -6.11 4.27 1.97
CA ALA A 14 -6.94 5.40 2.40
C ALA A 14 -8.37 5.25 1.87
N TYR A 15 -9.11 4.27 2.39
CA TYR A 15 -10.46 3.92 1.94
C TYR A 15 -11.52 4.74 2.69
N PHE A 16 -11.25 6.03 2.84
CA PHE A 16 -12.10 7.02 3.48
C PHE A 16 -12.22 8.25 2.60
N HIS A 17 -13.45 8.70 2.40
CA HIS A 17 -13.72 9.78 1.46
C HIS A 17 -13.26 11.15 2.00
N PRO A 18 -12.62 12.00 1.19
CA PRO A 18 -12.11 13.29 1.65
C PRO A 18 -13.17 14.24 2.22
N SER A 19 -14.40 14.19 1.71
CA SER A 19 -15.50 15.07 2.13
C SER A 19 -15.90 14.94 3.61
N TRP A 20 -15.74 13.78 4.24
CA TRP A 20 -16.02 13.61 5.68
C TRP A 20 -14.78 13.32 6.52
N ALA A 21 -13.67 12.93 5.89
CA ALA A 21 -12.40 12.65 6.57
C ALA A 21 -11.34 13.73 6.28
N GLY A 22 -11.74 15.00 6.13
CA GLY A 22 -10.85 16.09 5.75
C GLY A 22 -9.64 16.27 6.68
N ALA A 23 -9.82 16.05 7.99
CA ALA A 23 -8.72 16.13 8.97
C ALA A 23 -7.67 15.03 8.75
N ASP A 24 -8.12 13.79 8.47
CA ASP A 24 -7.24 12.66 8.18
C ASP A 24 -6.49 12.89 6.86
N TRP A 25 -7.17 13.38 5.83
CA TRP A 25 -6.54 13.75 4.57
C TRP A 25 -5.54 14.90 4.69
N ALA A 26 -5.84 15.89 5.54
CA ALA A 26 -4.90 16.98 5.83
C ALA A 26 -3.61 16.46 6.49
N ARG A 27 -3.72 15.51 7.43
CA ARG A 27 -2.55 14.84 8.02
C ARG A 27 -1.78 14.01 6.99
N LEU A 28 -2.50 13.22 6.19
CA LEU A 28 -1.92 12.31 5.19
C LEU A 28 -1.21 13.06 4.05
N THR A 29 -1.70 14.24 3.67
CA THR A 29 -1.17 15.02 2.55
C THR A 29 -0.31 16.20 2.97
N GLY A 30 -0.44 16.69 4.20
CA GLY A 30 0.30 17.81 4.75
C GLY A 30 1.71 17.46 5.24
N ASP A 31 2.23 18.27 6.16
CA ASP A 31 3.60 18.15 6.70
C ASP A 31 3.71 17.03 7.74
N GLU A 32 2.58 16.68 8.39
CA GLU A 32 2.47 15.55 9.32
C GLU A 32 2.48 14.18 8.63
N ALA A 33 2.50 14.15 7.29
CA ALA A 33 2.52 12.93 6.50
C ALA A 33 3.78 12.09 6.77
N GLY A 34 4.87 12.70 7.22
CA GLY A 34 6.07 11.97 7.59
C GLY A 34 6.66 11.14 6.45
N GLU A 35 6.97 9.88 6.72
CA GLU A 35 7.59 8.95 5.75
C GLU A 35 6.59 8.22 4.84
N VAL A 36 5.37 8.76 4.63
CA VAL A 36 4.39 8.16 3.70
C VAL A 36 4.96 8.10 2.30
N GLY A 37 5.11 6.88 1.78
CA GLY A 37 5.59 6.60 0.44
C GLY A 37 4.51 6.10 -0.52
N ILE A 38 3.42 5.51 -0.02
CA ILE A 38 2.29 5.05 -0.84
C ILE A 38 0.99 5.51 -0.19
N VAL A 39 0.06 6.01 -1.01
CA VAL A 39 -1.34 6.24 -0.65
C VAL A 39 -2.20 5.54 -1.68
N VAL A 40 -3.15 4.70 -1.25
CA VAL A 40 -4.10 4.03 -2.15
C VAL A 40 -5.46 4.65 -1.97
N ILE A 41 -6.04 5.19 -3.05
CA ILE A 41 -7.42 5.68 -3.06
C ILE A 41 -8.38 4.61 -3.58
N ASN A 42 -9.59 4.61 -3.04
CA ASN A 42 -10.66 3.70 -3.46
C ASN A 42 -12.02 4.42 -3.37
N PRO A 43 -12.39 5.23 -4.38
CA PRO A 43 -13.65 5.98 -4.37
C PRO A 43 -14.90 5.11 -4.21
N ASP A 44 -15.01 4.00 -4.94
CA ASP A 44 -16.20 3.15 -4.95
C ASP A 44 -15.88 1.70 -5.40
N THR A 45 -15.00 1.02 -4.65
CA THR A 45 -14.44 -0.30 -5.04
C THR A 45 -13.85 -0.26 -6.46
N GLY A 46 -13.11 0.81 -6.74
CA GLY A 46 -12.76 1.24 -8.08
C GLY A 46 -12.83 2.76 -8.24
N PRO A 47 -12.63 3.27 -9.46
CA PRO A 47 -12.50 4.71 -9.73
C PRO A 47 -13.80 5.51 -9.54
N GLY A 48 -14.94 4.83 -9.38
CA GLY A 48 -16.28 5.40 -9.44
C GLY A 48 -16.81 5.54 -10.88
N ALA A 49 -18.10 5.86 -11.01
CA ALA A 49 -18.76 6.08 -12.31
C ALA A 49 -18.30 7.37 -13.03
N GLY A 50 -17.60 8.25 -12.32
CA GLY A 50 -17.09 9.52 -12.80
C GLY A 50 -16.11 10.13 -11.82
N PRO A 51 -15.52 11.28 -12.16
CA PRO A 51 -14.58 11.94 -11.26
C PRO A 51 -15.28 12.51 -10.03
N ASP A 52 -14.64 12.33 -8.87
CA ASP A 52 -15.01 13.00 -7.62
C ASP A 52 -14.05 14.16 -7.31
N ASP A 53 -14.59 15.36 -7.09
CA ASP A 53 -13.79 16.56 -6.87
C ASP A 53 -13.02 16.56 -5.54
N ALA A 54 -13.55 15.88 -4.51
CA ALA A 54 -12.88 15.74 -3.23
C ALA A 54 -11.62 14.85 -3.40
N TYR A 55 -11.74 13.74 -4.14
CA TYR A 55 -10.59 12.91 -4.50
C TYR A 55 -9.59 13.63 -5.40
N ARG A 56 -10.03 14.39 -6.40
CA ARG A 56 -9.13 15.21 -7.23
C ARG A 56 -8.28 16.16 -6.40
N SER A 57 -8.90 16.86 -5.45
CA SER A 57 -8.20 17.80 -4.57
C SER A 57 -7.10 17.08 -3.78
N VAL A 58 -7.43 15.97 -3.10
CA VAL A 58 -6.43 15.27 -2.30
C VAL A 58 -5.37 14.58 -3.14
N CYS A 59 -5.70 14.08 -4.34
CA CYS A 59 -4.70 13.52 -5.26
C CYS A 59 -3.69 14.58 -5.70
N ALA A 60 -4.14 15.81 -5.97
CA ALA A 60 -3.24 16.92 -6.29
C ALA A 60 -2.31 17.26 -5.11
N SER A 61 -2.86 17.39 -3.89
CA SER A 61 -2.09 17.63 -2.66
C SER A 61 -1.19 16.46 -2.27
N ALA A 62 -1.57 15.23 -2.65
CA ALA A 62 -0.85 14.01 -2.35
C ALA A 62 0.39 13.82 -3.26
N ARG A 63 0.54 14.55 -4.37
CA ARG A 63 1.71 14.36 -5.23
C ARG A 63 2.98 14.92 -4.59
N ARG A 64 3.96 14.05 -4.37
CA ARG A 64 5.34 14.42 -3.99
C ARG A 64 6.33 13.58 -4.79
N PRO A 65 7.56 14.07 -5.07
CA PRO A 65 8.55 13.33 -5.85
C PRO A 65 8.87 11.93 -5.30
N ASP A 66 8.68 11.73 -4.00
CA ASP A 66 8.98 10.51 -3.28
C ASP A 66 7.71 9.74 -2.83
N ARG A 67 6.50 10.20 -3.18
CA ARG A 67 5.24 9.58 -2.79
C ARG A 67 4.43 9.14 -4.01
N CYS A 68 4.05 7.89 -3.99
CA CYS A 68 3.16 7.25 -4.95
C CYS A 68 1.70 7.38 -4.48
N VAL A 69 0.79 7.75 -5.39
CA VAL A 69 -0.66 7.73 -5.15
C VAL A 69 -1.27 6.76 -6.14
N ALA A 70 -1.80 5.64 -5.66
CA ALA A 70 -2.29 4.55 -6.47
C ALA A 70 -3.82 4.45 -6.44
N GLY A 71 -4.41 4.08 -7.57
CA GLY A 71 -5.83 3.73 -7.66
C GLY A 71 -6.08 2.26 -7.39
N TYR A 72 -7.04 1.94 -6.52
CA TYR A 72 -7.49 0.58 -6.23
C TYR A 72 -8.25 -0.03 -7.42
N VAL A 73 -7.86 -1.22 -7.88
CA VAL A 73 -8.61 -2.04 -8.83
C VAL A 73 -8.72 -3.46 -8.32
N ASP A 74 -9.87 -4.10 -8.51
CA ASP A 74 -10.09 -5.49 -8.10
C ASP A 74 -9.70 -6.44 -9.26
N SER A 75 -8.93 -7.50 -9.01
CA SER A 75 -8.64 -8.53 -10.02
C SER A 75 -9.54 -9.77 -9.93
N GLY A 76 -10.36 -9.86 -8.89
CA GLY A 76 -11.28 -10.96 -8.61
C GLY A 76 -10.56 -12.30 -8.49
N TYR A 77 -9.36 -12.34 -7.90
CA TYR A 77 -8.51 -13.53 -7.82
C TYR A 77 -8.20 -14.15 -9.18
N GLY A 78 -7.89 -13.30 -10.15
CA GLY A 78 -7.55 -13.69 -11.52
C GLY A 78 -8.74 -14.08 -12.40
N ARG A 79 -9.97 -13.87 -11.91
CA ARG A 79 -11.20 -14.20 -12.65
C ARG A 79 -11.71 -13.04 -13.51
N ARG A 80 -11.37 -11.79 -13.17
CA ARG A 80 -11.79 -10.64 -13.97
C ARG A 80 -11.03 -10.59 -15.30
N PRO A 81 -11.66 -10.18 -16.42
CA PRO A 81 -10.93 -9.93 -17.65
C PRO A 81 -9.87 -8.84 -17.46
N VAL A 82 -8.67 -9.06 -18.02
CA VAL A 82 -7.56 -8.07 -17.97
C VAL A 82 -8.00 -6.71 -18.51
N GLY A 83 -8.79 -6.70 -19.59
CA GLY A 83 -9.29 -5.47 -20.20
C GLY A 83 -10.11 -4.60 -19.26
N ASP A 84 -10.92 -5.22 -18.38
CA ASP A 84 -11.78 -4.50 -17.44
C ASP A 84 -10.95 -3.84 -16.34
N VAL A 85 -9.98 -4.58 -15.78
CA VAL A 85 -9.05 -4.05 -14.77
C VAL A 85 -8.20 -2.91 -15.34
N VAL A 86 -7.75 -3.06 -16.58
CA VAL A 86 -7.00 -2.02 -17.30
C VAL A 86 -7.87 -0.79 -17.60
N ALA A 87 -9.15 -0.97 -17.89
CA ALA A 87 -10.09 0.14 -18.09
C ALA A 87 -10.31 0.95 -16.81
N GLU A 88 -10.40 0.29 -15.65
CA GLU A 88 -10.48 0.98 -14.35
C GLU A 88 -9.20 1.77 -14.04
N ALA A 89 -8.02 1.18 -14.29
CA ALA A 89 -6.75 1.89 -14.15
C ALA A 89 -6.68 3.12 -15.08
N ALA A 90 -7.16 3.00 -16.32
CA ALA A 90 -7.24 4.12 -17.25
C ALA A 90 -8.23 5.21 -16.78
N ALA A 91 -9.32 4.83 -16.11
CA ALA A 91 -10.24 5.79 -15.51
C ALA A 91 -9.58 6.54 -14.33
N TYR A 92 -8.76 5.90 -13.50
CA TYR A 92 -7.95 6.62 -12.50
C TYR A 92 -6.99 7.63 -13.12
N ALA A 93 -6.33 7.25 -14.21
CA ALA A 93 -5.47 8.16 -14.97
C ALA A 93 -6.26 9.36 -15.51
N HIS A 94 -7.46 9.13 -16.03
CA HIS A 94 -8.30 10.19 -16.58
C HIS A 94 -8.93 11.10 -15.51
N PHE A 95 -9.46 10.54 -14.42
CA PHE A 95 -10.20 11.29 -13.41
C PHE A 95 -9.28 12.03 -12.44
N TYR A 96 -8.15 11.41 -12.07
CA TYR A 96 -7.29 11.83 -10.96
C TYR A 96 -5.81 12.00 -11.36
N GLY A 97 -5.46 11.69 -12.62
CA GLY A 97 -4.09 11.79 -13.16
C GLY A 97 -3.14 10.72 -12.62
N LEU A 98 -3.65 9.63 -12.02
CA LEU A 98 -2.81 8.63 -11.38
C LEU A 98 -2.21 7.67 -12.42
N ASP A 99 -0.93 7.34 -12.24
CA ASP A 99 -0.21 6.35 -13.03
C ASP A 99 0.18 5.13 -12.18
N ALA A 100 -0.06 5.15 -10.87
CA ALA A 100 0.13 3.99 -10.01
C ALA A 100 -1.17 3.21 -9.81
N VAL A 101 -1.05 1.88 -9.78
CA VAL A 101 -2.19 0.97 -9.70
C VAL A 101 -1.98 -0.02 -8.56
N PHE A 102 -2.94 -0.07 -7.65
CA PHE A 102 -3.02 -1.08 -6.60
C PHE A 102 -4.04 -2.14 -7.02
N VAL A 103 -3.54 -3.32 -7.38
CA VAL A 103 -4.38 -4.46 -7.78
C VAL A 103 -4.65 -5.31 -6.55
N ASP A 104 -5.92 -5.44 -6.19
CA ASP A 104 -6.38 -6.19 -5.03
C ASP A 104 -7.00 -7.54 -5.41
N GLN A 105 -7.28 -8.34 -4.38
CA GLN A 105 -7.73 -9.72 -4.49
C GLN A 105 -6.80 -10.54 -5.39
N VAL A 106 -5.48 -10.39 -5.20
CA VAL A 106 -4.48 -11.13 -5.97
C VAL A 106 -4.37 -12.53 -5.38
N THR A 107 -4.18 -13.55 -6.22
CA THR A 107 -3.88 -14.90 -5.71
C THR A 107 -2.41 -15.00 -5.29
N SER A 108 -2.08 -15.94 -4.42
CA SER A 108 -0.70 -16.14 -3.95
C SER A 108 0.04 -17.29 -4.63
N GLY A 109 -0.68 -18.26 -5.21
CA GLY A 109 -0.08 -19.45 -5.85
C GLY A 109 0.48 -19.19 -7.26
N PRO A 110 1.39 -20.07 -7.75
CA PRO A 110 2.02 -19.93 -9.06
C PRO A 110 1.04 -20.09 -10.24
N GLU A 111 -0.12 -20.71 -10.02
CA GLU A 111 -1.07 -21.09 -11.07
C GLU A 111 -1.60 -19.87 -11.85
N GLN A 112 -1.68 -18.72 -11.20
CA GLN A 112 -2.18 -17.47 -11.79
C GLN A 112 -1.08 -16.48 -12.17
N LEU A 113 0.20 -16.83 -12.02
CA LEU A 113 1.29 -15.98 -12.53
C LEU A 113 1.13 -15.62 -14.02
N PRO A 114 0.65 -16.50 -14.92
CA PRO A 114 0.38 -16.12 -16.30
C PRO A 114 -0.68 -15.01 -16.44
N TYR A 115 -1.72 -15.02 -15.58
CA TYR A 115 -2.73 -13.96 -15.57
C TYR A 115 -2.12 -12.63 -15.13
N TYR A 116 -1.44 -12.59 -13.99
CA TYR A 116 -0.86 -11.35 -13.46
C TYR A 116 0.27 -10.83 -14.33
N ARG A 117 1.04 -11.69 -15.00
CA ARG A 117 2.05 -11.27 -15.98
C ARG A 117 1.41 -10.50 -17.15
N ARG A 118 0.29 -11.00 -17.68
CA ARG A 118 -0.47 -10.29 -18.74
C ARG A 118 -1.08 -9.00 -18.22
N LEU A 119 -1.67 -9.03 -17.02
CA LEU A 119 -2.29 -7.84 -16.43
C LEU A 119 -1.26 -6.73 -16.21
N VAL A 120 -0.13 -7.05 -15.56
CA VAL A 120 0.94 -6.07 -15.32
C VAL A 120 1.47 -5.53 -16.65
N ALA A 121 1.76 -6.38 -17.63
CA ALA A 121 2.22 -5.93 -18.94
C ALA A 121 1.22 -4.97 -19.60
N ALA A 122 -0.08 -5.30 -19.59
CA ALA A 122 -1.12 -4.45 -20.15
C ALA A 122 -1.28 -3.12 -19.40
N LEU A 123 -1.14 -3.10 -18.08
CA LEU A 123 -1.12 -1.87 -17.29
C LEU A 123 0.08 -0.99 -17.68
N ARG A 124 1.27 -1.58 -17.84
CA ARG A 124 2.48 -0.87 -18.27
C ARG A 124 2.36 -0.31 -19.69
N GLU A 125 1.80 -1.08 -20.62
CA GLU A 125 1.51 -0.61 -21.99
C GLU A 125 0.55 0.57 -22.02
N ARG A 126 -0.32 0.69 -21.01
CA ARG A 126 -1.24 1.84 -20.82
C ARG A 126 -0.65 2.97 -19.96
N GLY A 127 0.64 2.91 -19.66
CA GLY A 127 1.36 4.00 -18.99
C GLY A 127 1.40 3.91 -17.47
N ALA A 128 1.06 2.76 -16.87
CA ALA A 128 1.23 2.61 -15.42
C ALA A 128 2.71 2.72 -15.02
N GLY A 129 3.01 3.61 -14.06
CA GLY A 129 4.34 3.90 -13.52
C GLY A 129 4.74 3.01 -12.35
N GLU A 130 3.81 2.69 -11.45
CA GLU A 130 4.02 1.77 -10.33
C GLU A 130 2.85 0.78 -10.24
N VAL A 131 3.14 -0.52 -10.15
CA VAL A 131 2.13 -1.57 -10.01
C VAL A 131 2.36 -2.31 -8.70
N ILE A 132 1.34 -2.25 -7.86
CA ILE A 132 1.30 -2.88 -6.53
C ILE A 132 0.34 -4.06 -6.62
N LEU A 133 0.78 -5.24 -6.23
CA LEU A 133 -0.09 -6.42 -6.13
C LEU A 133 -0.37 -6.75 -4.67
N ASN A 134 -1.64 -6.96 -4.32
CA ASN A 134 -2.05 -7.37 -2.98
C ASN A 134 -2.58 -8.82 -2.90
N PRO A 135 -1.69 -9.81 -2.68
CA PRO A 135 -2.11 -11.14 -2.26
C PRO A 135 -2.54 -11.22 -0.79
N GLY A 136 -2.12 -10.28 0.06
CA GLY A 136 -2.37 -10.29 1.51
C GLY A 136 -1.67 -11.41 2.29
N VAL A 137 -0.92 -12.26 1.61
CA VAL A 137 -0.16 -13.39 2.18
C VAL A 137 1.12 -13.60 1.41
N SER A 138 2.10 -14.31 1.99
CA SER A 138 3.37 -14.61 1.33
C SER A 138 3.10 -15.36 0.00
N PRO A 139 3.37 -14.75 -1.16
CA PRO A 139 3.05 -15.36 -2.45
C PRO A 139 4.22 -16.18 -2.99
N ASP A 140 3.98 -16.86 -4.11
CA ASP A 140 5.04 -17.41 -4.94
C ASP A 140 6.06 -16.31 -5.30
N PRO A 141 7.37 -16.59 -5.32
CA PRO A 141 8.37 -15.56 -5.60
C PRO A 141 8.22 -14.88 -6.96
N GLY A 142 7.58 -15.53 -7.94
CA GLY A 142 7.31 -14.95 -9.25
C GLY A 142 6.52 -13.64 -9.21
N TYR A 143 5.71 -13.40 -8.18
CA TYR A 143 4.97 -12.13 -8.04
C TYR A 143 5.92 -10.93 -7.83
N HIS A 144 7.08 -11.14 -7.18
CA HIS A 144 8.12 -10.12 -6.97
C HIS A 144 8.96 -9.84 -8.22
N GLU A 145 8.83 -10.66 -9.26
CA GLU A 145 9.41 -10.38 -10.58
C GLU A 145 8.46 -9.55 -11.44
N LEU A 146 7.15 -9.61 -11.16
CA LEU A 146 6.13 -8.90 -11.93
C LEU A 146 5.89 -7.48 -11.42
N ALA A 147 5.81 -7.28 -10.11
CA ALA A 147 5.35 -6.04 -9.50
C ALA A 147 6.47 -5.21 -8.85
N ASP A 148 6.26 -3.91 -8.76
CA ASP A 148 7.18 -3.00 -8.06
C ASP A 148 7.06 -3.14 -6.54
N VAL A 149 5.85 -3.43 -6.07
CA VAL A 149 5.51 -3.65 -4.66
C VAL A 149 4.56 -4.83 -4.57
N VAL A 150 4.78 -5.69 -3.56
CA VAL A 150 3.92 -6.81 -3.25
C VAL A 150 3.52 -6.73 -1.78
N VAL A 151 2.22 -6.80 -1.51
CA VAL A 151 1.70 -6.91 -0.14
C VAL A 151 1.80 -8.37 0.30
N GLU A 152 2.80 -8.69 1.11
CA GLU A 152 3.10 -10.07 1.55
C GLU A 152 2.31 -10.46 2.82
N PHE A 153 1.65 -9.50 3.47
CA PHE A 153 0.89 -9.74 4.69
C PHE A 153 -0.24 -8.72 4.82
N GLU A 154 -1.45 -9.22 5.09
CA GLU A 154 -2.61 -8.45 5.51
C GLU A 154 -3.33 -9.23 6.62
N GLY A 155 -3.37 -8.69 7.84
CA GLY A 155 -4.02 -9.38 8.95
C GLY A 155 -3.83 -8.76 10.33
N GLY A 156 -4.31 -9.49 11.34
CA GLY A 156 -4.24 -9.08 12.76
C GLY A 156 -2.88 -9.32 13.43
N PRO A 157 -2.65 -8.77 14.64
CA PRO A 157 -1.36 -8.80 15.33
C PRO A 157 -0.92 -10.23 15.70
N GLU A 158 -1.84 -11.14 16.05
CA GLU A 158 -1.50 -12.54 16.36
C GLU A 158 -0.93 -13.27 15.14
N ALA A 159 -1.56 -13.08 13.99
CA ALA A 159 -1.08 -13.65 12.72
C ALA A 159 0.26 -13.03 12.34
N TYR A 160 0.42 -11.71 12.51
CA TYR A 160 1.66 -11.02 12.19
C TYR A 160 2.84 -11.46 13.06
N ARG A 161 2.59 -11.73 14.35
CA ARG A 161 3.61 -12.27 15.28
C ARG A 161 4.14 -13.63 14.83
N ARG A 162 3.28 -14.46 14.24
CA ARG A 162 3.59 -15.81 13.74
C ARG A 162 4.04 -15.84 12.28
N PHE A 163 3.81 -14.74 11.55
CA PHE A 163 4.15 -14.64 10.14
C PHE A 163 5.64 -14.90 9.92
N THR A 164 5.92 -15.84 9.03
CA THR A 164 7.25 -16.18 8.55
C THR A 164 7.18 -16.15 7.03
N ARG A 165 8.04 -15.34 6.40
CA ARG A 165 8.07 -15.23 4.94
C ARG A 165 8.59 -16.52 4.32
N CYS A 166 8.06 -16.91 3.17
CA CYS A 166 8.74 -17.89 2.31
C CYS A 166 10.11 -17.33 1.90
N ALA A 167 11.08 -18.21 1.61
CA ALA A 167 12.42 -17.78 1.23
C ALA A 167 12.35 -16.80 0.04
N PRO A 168 13.07 -15.67 0.09
CA PRO A 168 13.00 -14.69 -0.99
C PRO A 168 13.53 -15.32 -2.29
N GLY A 169 12.72 -15.31 -3.36
CA GLY A 169 13.24 -15.60 -4.70
C GLY A 169 14.08 -14.44 -5.24
N ALA A 170 14.51 -14.55 -6.49
CA ALA A 170 15.38 -13.57 -7.14
C ALA A 170 14.69 -12.22 -7.47
N GLY A 171 13.38 -12.10 -7.25
CA GLY A 171 12.57 -10.92 -7.51
C GLY A 171 13.04 -9.67 -6.74
N ARG A 172 12.83 -8.50 -7.35
CA ARG A 172 13.25 -7.20 -6.81
C ARG A 172 12.10 -6.35 -6.26
N GLY A 173 10.86 -6.84 -6.36
CA GLY A 173 9.68 -6.15 -5.85
C GLY A 173 9.84 -5.80 -4.37
N ARG A 174 9.55 -4.53 -4.05
CA ARG A 174 9.49 -4.01 -2.68
C ARG A 174 8.36 -4.69 -1.92
N ARG A 175 8.46 -4.70 -0.61
CA ARG A 175 7.53 -5.45 0.26
C ARG A 175 6.68 -4.51 1.07
N TRP A 176 5.42 -4.87 1.24
CA TRP A 176 4.48 -4.12 2.06
C TRP A 176 3.72 -5.06 3.00
N HIS A 177 3.65 -4.69 4.28
CA HIS A 177 2.78 -5.35 5.26
C HIS A 177 1.66 -4.42 5.74
N LEU A 178 0.44 -4.93 5.81
CA LEU A 178 -0.75 -4.28 6.35
C LEU A 178 -1.16 -5.00 7.64
N VAL A 179 -1.08 -4.31 8.79
CA VAL A 179 -1.41 -4.90 10.10
C VAL A 179 -2.53 -4.11 10.76
N HIS A 180 -3.70 -4.72 10.88
CA HIS A 180 -4.89 -4.08 11.47
C HIS A 180 -5.18 -4.63 12.87
N GLY A 181 -6.03 -3.95 13.64
CA GLY A 181 -6.42 -4.34 15.00
C GLY A 181 -5.28 -4.35 16.01
N VAL A 182 -4.21 -3.60 15.75
CA VAL A 182 -3.06 -3.50 16.66
C VAL A 182 -3.38 -2.45 17.72
N PRO A 183 -3.34 -2.77 19.03
CA PRO A 183 -3.53 -1.77 20.07
C PRO A 183 -2.55 -0.60 19.90
N PRO A 184 -2.95 0.67 20.12
CA PRO A 184 -2.10 1.85 19.91
C PRO A 184 -0.72 1.75 20.59
N ALA A 185 -0.68 1.17 21.79
CA ALA A 185 0.56 0.94 22.54
C ALA A 185 1.56 -0.03 21.84
N GLU A 186 1.08 -0.89 20.93
CA GLU A 186 1.88 -1.88 20.20
C GLU A 186 2.24 -1.42 18.76
N HIS A 187 1.81 -0.23 18.33
CA HIS A 187 2.07 0.27 16.97
C HIS A 187 3.57 0.38 16.69
N GLY A 188 4.33 1.00 17.61
CA GLY A 188 5.79 1.17 17.47
C GLY A 188 6.53 -0.17 17.35
N ASP A 189 6.21 -1.14 18.21
CA ASP A 189 6.81 -2.47 18.20
C ASP A 189 6.48 -3.23 16.91
N THR A 190 5.26 -3.06 16.39
CA THR A 190 4.83 -3.68 15.13
C THR A 190 5.58 -3.11 13.93
N ILE A 191 5.77 -1.78 13.88
CA ILE A 191 6.57 -1.10 12.85
C ILE A 191 8.04 -1.53 12.93
N GLU A 192 8.61 -1.58 14.12
CA GLU A 192 10.00 -2.02 14.32
C GLU A 192 10.21 -3.49 13.93
N ARG A 193 9.21 -4.35 14.16
CA ARG A 193 9.22 -5.73 13.63
C ARG A 193 9.26 -5.74 12.10
N ALA A 194 8.45 -4.91 11.43
CA ALA A 194 8.47 -4.81 9.96
C ALA A 194 9.85 -4.33 9.45
N ARG A 195 10.43 -3.34 10.14
CA ARG A 195 11.77 -2.82 9.86
C ARG A 195 12.84 -3.91 9.95
N ARG A 196 12.85 -4.70 11.02
CA ARG A 196 13.79 -5.82 11.21
C ARG A 196 13.61 -6.95 10.20
N ALA A 197 12.39 -7.13 9.70
CA ALA A 197 12.10 -8.08 8.62
C ALA A 197 12.54 -7.58 7.22
N GLY A 198 13.06 -6.35 7.12
CA GLY A 198 13.54 -5.77 5.87
C GLY A 198 12.40 -5.46 4.88
N VAL A 199 11.25 -5.04 5.42
CA VAL A 199 10.07 -4.64 4.65
C VAL A 199 10.23 -3.17 4.23
N ASP A 200 9.80 -2.83 3.01
CA ASP A 200 9.94 -1.48 2.47
C ASP A 200 8.80 -0.56 2.90
N TYR A 201 7.57 -1.10 3.03
CA TYR A 201 6.38 -0.36 3.44
C TYR A 201 5.63 -1.08 4.57
N VAL A 202 5.06 -0.33 5.49
CA VAL A 202 4.17 -0.88 6.52
C VAL A 202 2.98 0.04 6.75
N TYR A 203 1.82 -0.54 7.06
CA TYR A 203 0.71 0.17 7.68
C TYR A 203 0.33 -0.54 8.96
N VAL A 204 0.16 0.21 10.04
CA VAL A 204 -0.32 -0.32 11.32
C VAL A 204 -1.49 0.52 11.78
N THR A 205 -2.60 -0.14 12.14
CA THR A 205 -3.80 0.53 12.63
C THR A 205 -4.46 -0.24 13.75
N ASP A 206 -5.08 0.50 14.68
CA ASP A 206 -5.96 -0.02 15.73
C ASP A 206 -7.39 -0.27 15.25
N ARG A 207 -7.71 0.17 14.02
CA ARG A 207 -9.00 -0.13 13.38
C ARG A 207 -9.14 -1.62 13.05
N THR A 208 -10.38 -2.10 13.01
CA THR A 208 -10.70 -3.53 12.89
C THR A 208 -11.63 -3.80 11.70
N MET A 209 -11.84 -5.08 11.41
CA MET A 209 -12.78 -5.53 10.37
C MET A 209 -14.22 -5.04 10.64
N PRO A 210 -15.06 -4.85 9.61
CA PRO A 210 -14.88 -5.32 8.23
C PRO A 210 -14.03 -4.41 7.32
N ASN A 211 -13.77 -3.17 7.71
CA ASN A 211 -12.97 -2.25 6.91
C ASN A 211 -12.01 -1.46 7.81
N PRO A 212 -10.81 -1.97 8.09
CA PRO A 212 -9.84 -1.27 8.95
C PRO A 212 -9.16 -0.08 8.26
N TRP A 213 -9.48 0.16 6.99
CA TRP A 213 -8.83 1.14 6.11
C TRP A 213 -9.67 2.42 5.94
N ASP A 214 -10.78 2.55 6.66
CA ASP A 214 -11.76 3.65 6.57
C ASP A 214 -11.41 4.88 7.45
N GLY A 215 -10.13 5.04 7.78
CA GLY A 215 -9.56 6.23 8.42
C GLY A 215 -8.16 5.97 8.95
N LEU A 216 -7.53 7.01 9.50
CA LEU A 216 -6.20 6.85 10.10
C LEU A 216 -6.27 6.13 11.46
N PRO A 217 -5.16 5.52 11.93
CA PRO A 217 -5.04 5.05 13.30
C PRO A 217 -5.27 6.18 14.31
N SER A 218 -5.76 5.82 15.51
CA SER A 218 -5.93 6.78 16.60
C SER A 218 -4.60 7.42 17.02
N THR A 219 -3.51 6.67 16.90
CA THR A 219 -2.13 7.16 17.01
C THR A 219 -1.50 7.22 15.63
N TRP A 220 -1.69 8.34 14.92
CA TRP A 220 -0.97 8.60 13.69
C TRP A 220 0.54 8.70 14.01
N PRO A 221 1.38 7.79 13.50
CA PRO A 221 2.79 7.76 13.87
C PRO A 221 3.56 8.98 13.35
N GLY A 222 2.99 9.77 12.43
CA GLY A 222 3.66 10.91 11.83
C GLY A 222 4.98 10.50 11.14
N PRO A 223 6.00 11.38 11.08
CA PRO A 223 7.34 11.00 10.65
C PRO A 223 7.89 9.89 11.55
N LEU A 224 8.24 8.74 10.95
CA LEU A 224 8.93 7.64 11.65
C LEU A 224 10.35 8.11 11.99
N GLN A 225 10.53 8.78 13.14
CA GLN A 225 11.86 9.25 13.52
C GLN A 225 12.80 8.06 13.69
N GLY A 226 13.93 8.08 12.96
CA GLY A 226 15.08 7.25 13.27
C GLY A 226 15.49 7.50 14.72
N THR A 227 15.56 6.45 15.52
CA THR A 227 15.95 6.53 16.92
C THR A 227 17.44 6.87 17.06
N ASP A 228 17.81 8.13 16.83
CA ASP A 228 19.05 8.73 17.31
C ASP A 228 18.71 9.66 18.49
N GLY A 229 18.20 9.04 19.56
CA GLY A 229 17.63 9.74 20.71
C GLY A 229 18.08 9.19 22.08
N TRP A 230 19.27 8.59 22.17
CA TRP A 230 19.94 8.34 23.45
C TRP A 230 21.34 8.99 23.45
N ALA A 231 21.39 10.31 23.49
CA ALA A 231 22.58 11.04 23.94
C ALA A 231 22.21 12.47 24.30
N ARG A 232 21.79 12.65 25.57
CA ARG A 232 22.05 13.79 26.47
C ARG A 232 20.91 13.93 27.48
N ARG A 233 20.95 13.08 28.50
CA ARG A 233 20.56 13.48 29.85
C ARG A 233 21.78 13.32 30.74
N ARG A 234 22.22 14.46 31.27
CA ARG A 234 23.43 14.77 32.06
C ARG A 234 24.62 15.23 31.23
#